data_AF-A0A4Q4DGV0-F1
#
_entry.id   AF-A0A4Q4DGV0-F1
#
_cell.length_a   1.000
_cell.length_b   1.000
_cell.length_c   1.000
_cell.angle_alpha   90.00
_cell.angle_beta   90.00
_cell.angle_gamma   90.00
#
_symmetry.space_group_name_H-M   'P 1'
#
loop_
_entity.id
_entity.type
_entity.pdbx_description
1 polymer ?
#
loop_
_entity_poly.entity_id
_entity_poly.type
_entity_poly.pdbx_seq_one_letter_code
_entity_poly.pdbx_strand_id
1 'polypeptide(L)' 'MSRQQLAEAVGAHYQTVGYIERGQYNPSLDLALRIAGFFRLPVEALFSLDPFSPLTDEVYGRKQ' A
#
# COMPACT_ATOMS: atom_id res chain seq x y z
N MET A 1 3.54 -8.77 -10.96
CA MET A 1 4.44 -9.02 -9.83
C MET A 1 3.68 -9.82 -8.77
N SER A 2 4.31 -10.83 -8.15
CA SER A 2 3.72 -11.56 -7.02
C SER A 2 4.01 -10.87 -5.69
N ARG A 3 3.23 -11.18 -4.64
CA ARG A 3 3.52 -10.73 -3.27
C ARG A 3 4.92 -11.12 -2.79
N GLN A 4 5.46 -12.24 -3.29
CA GLN A 4 6.79 -12.75 -2.94
C GLN A 4 7.88 -11.90 -3.56
N GLN A 5 7.71 -11.54 -4.83
CA GLN A 5 8.61 -10.62 -5.50
C GLN A 5 8.62 -9.24 -4.84
N LEU A 6 7.44 -8.73 -4.42
CA LEU A 6 7.38 -7.48 -3.68
C LEU A 6 8.09 -7.58 -2.33
N ALA A 7 7.80 -8.62 -1.56
CA ALA A 7 8.40 -8.84 -0.24
C ALA A 7 9.92 -8.93 -0.33
N GLU A 8 10.45 -9.67 -1.31
CA GLU A 8 11.88 -9.76 -1.57
C GLU A 8 12.47 -8.40 -1.98
N ALA A 9 11.85 -7.71 -2.93
CA ALA A 9 12.34 -6.44 -3.44
C ALA A 9 12.36 -5.34 -2.37
N VAL A 10 11.39 -5.35 -1.47
CA VAL A 10 11.41 -4.40 -0.36
C VAL A 10 12.27 -4.92 0.78
N GLY A 11 12.44 -6.22 1.01
CA GLY A 11 13.16 -6.77 2.17
C GLY A 11 12.24 -7.05 3.37
N ALA A 12 11.03 -7.54 3.11
CA ALA A 12 10.03 -7.92 4.10
C ALA A 12 9.74 -9.42 4.02
N HIS A 13 9.11 -9.97 5.06
CA HIS A 13 8.60 -11.32 5.00
C HIS A 13 7.37 -11.39 4.09
N TYR A 14 7.21 -12.46 3.30
CA TYR A 14 6.09 -12.62 2.35
C TYR A 14 4.71 -12.41 3.00
N GLN A 15 4.53 -12.93 4.21
CA GLN A 15 3.28 -12.79 4.94
C GLN A 15 2.99 -11.34 5.35
N THR A 16 4.02 -10.52 5.60
CA THR A 16 3.88 -9.11 5.97
C THR A 16 3.14 -8.34 4.89
N VAL A 17 3.46 -8.55 3.61
CA VAL A 17 2.75 -7.94 2.48
C VAL A 17 1.26 -8.31 2.52
N GLY A 18 0.95 -9.59 2.76
CA GLY A 18 -0.43 -10.04 2.89
C GLY A 18 -1.19 -9.43 4.09
N TYR A 19 -0.51 -9.22 5.23
CA TYR A 19 -1.12 -8.56 6.39
C TYR A 19 -1.39 -7.08 6.13
N ILE A 20 -0.50 -6.38 5.43
CA ILE A 20 -0.67 -4.98 5.02
C ILE A 20 -1.90 -4.83 4.12
N GLU A 21 -2.01 -5.65 3.07
CA GLU A 21 -3.14 -5.59 2.12
C GLU A 21 -4.51 -5.83 2.78
N ARG A 22 -4.54 -6.61 3.87
CA ARG A 22 -5.76 -6.86 4.65
C ARG A 22 -6.01 -5.82 5.76
N GLY A 23 -5.13 -4.82 5.91
CA GLY A 23 -5.19 -3.85 7.01
C GLY A 23 -4.95 -4.45 8.40
N GLN A 24 -4.37 -5.66 8.46
CA GLN A 24 -4.09 -6.37 9.72
C GLN A 24 -2.75 -5.97 10.34
N TYR A 25 -1.93 -5.23 9.59
CA TYR A 25 -0.61 -4.79 10.03
C TYR A 25 -0.30 -3.40 9.48
N ASN A 26 0.06 -2.49 10.39
CA ASN A 26 0.62 -1.20 10.03
C ASN A 26 2.13 -1.36 9.84
N PRO A 27 2.68 -1.10 8.65
CA PRO A 27 4.11 -1.20 8.43
C PRO A 27 4.88 -0.18 9.28
N SER A 28 6.14 -0.49 9.59
CA SER A 28 7.07 0.52 10.08
C SER A 28 7.27 1.62 9.02
N LEU A 29 7.68 2.81 9.46
CA LEU A 29 7.99 3.90 8.53
C LEU A 29 9.03 3.49 7.48
N ASP A 30 10.07 2.76 7.89
CA ASP A 30 11.09 2.22 6.99
C ASP A 30 10.48 1.32 5.89
N LEU A 31 9.62 0.38 6.27
CA LEU A 31 8.98 -0.52 5.32
C LEU A 31 8.03 0.26 4.38
N ALA A 32 7.27 1.21 4.91
CA ALA A 32 6.38 2.06 4.10
C ALA A 32 7.18 2.87 3.05
N LEU A 33 8.30 3.48 3.45
CA LEU A 33 9.17 4.25 2.56
C LEU A 33 9.85 3.37 1.50
N ARG A 34 10.26 2.14 1.84
CA ARG A 34 10.82 1.18 0.88
C ARG A 34 9.79 0.73 -0.15
N ILE A 35 8.55 0.46 0.28
CA ILE A 35 7.45 0.13 -0.63
C ILE A 35 7.17 1.32 -1.56
N ALA A 36 7.10 2.55 -1.03
CA ALA A 36 6.92 3.76 -1.81
C ALA A 36 8.04 3.96 -2.85
N GLY A 37 9.30 3.78 -2.45
CA GLY A 37 10.46 3.82 -3.33
C GLY A 37 10.42 2.76 -4.43
N PHE A 38 9.99 1.53 -4.12
CA PHE A 38 9.82 0.46 -5.10
C PHE A 38 8.82 0.83 -6.20
N PHE A 39 7.68 1.43 -5.83
CA PHE A 39 6.67 1.88 -6.79
C PHE A 39 6.96 3.25 -7.42
N ARG A 40 8.00 3.96 -6.96
CA ARG A 40 8.32 5.34 -7.37
C ARG A 40 7.14 6.30 -7.14
N LEU A 41 6.46 6.12 -6.02
CA LEU A 41 5.33 6.94 -5.59
C LEU A 41 5.65 7.61 -4.25
N PRO A 42 5.01 8.75 -3.94
CA PRO A 42 5.02 9.27 -2.57
C PRO A 42 4.36 8.27 -1.62
N VAL A 43 4.77 8.27 -0.35
CA VAL A 43 4.27 7.30 0.64
C VAL A 43 2.76 7.48 0.89
N GLU A 44 2.28 8.71 0.77
CA GLU A 44 0.89 9.13 0.92
C GLU A 44 -0.03 8.56 -0.18
N ALA A 45 0.53 8.15 -1.33
CA ALA A 45 -0.23 7.46 -2.37
C ALA A 45 -0.49 5.98 -2.04
N LEU A 46 0.22 5.42 -1.05
CA LEU A 46 0.12 4.02 -0.65
C LEU A 46 -0.46 3.85 0.76
N PHE A 47 -0.19 4.80 1.64
CA PHE A 47 -0.59 4.75 3.05
C PHE A 47 -1.19 6.10 3.44
N SER A 48 -2.33 6.06 4.12
CA SER A 48 -3.04 7.24 4.58
C SER A 48 -3.64 6.97 5.96
N LEU A 49 -3.78 8.02 6.76
CA LEU A 49 -4.51 7.95 8.04
C LEU A 49 -6.03 7.91 7.81
N ASP A 50 -6.48 8.41 6.67
CA ASP A 50 -7.87 8.38 6.22
C ASP A 50 -8.05 7.30 5.13
N PRO A 51 -9.20 6.60 5.09
CA PRO A 51 -9.48 5.64 4.02
C PRO A 51 -9.41 6.30 2.64
N PHE A 52 -8.80 5.59 1.68
CA PHE A 52 -8.82 6.03 0.28
C PHE A 52 -10.25 6.06 -0.25
N SER A 53 -10.58 7.10 -1.02
CA SER A 53 -11.86 7.14 -1.72
C SER A 53 -11.90 5.99 -2.74
N PRO A 54 -13.03 5.28 -2.88
CA PRO A 54 -13.18 4.30 -3.95
C PRO A 54 -12.94 4.98 -5.30
N LEU A 55 -12.20 4.32 -6.20
CA LEU A 55 -11.94 4.85 -7.54
C LEU A 55 -13.24 5.18 -8.30
N THR A 56 -14.33 4.47 -8.00
CA THR A 56 -15.66 4.75 -8.57
C THR A 56 -16.17 6.14 -8.21
N ASP A 57 -15.93 6.62 -6.99
CA ASP A 57 -16.33 7.95 -6.53
C ASP A 57 -15.53 9.03 -7.27
N GLU A 58 -14.25 8.77 -7.55
CA GLU A 58 -13.36 9.69 -8.26
C GLU A 58 -13.68 9.77 -9.76
N VAL A 59 -14.02 8.63 -10.38
CA VAL A 59 -14.25 8.53 -11.84
C VAL A 59 -15.65 8.98 -12.24
N TYR A 60 -16.69 8.60 -11.47
CA TYR A 60 -18.09 8.88 -11.83
C TYR A 60 -18.72 10.01 -11.03
N GLY A 61 -17.98 10.59 -10.08
CA GLY A 61 -18.51 11.48 -9.06
C GLY A 61 -19.35 10.69 -8.05
N ARG A 62 -19.17 11.00 -6.76
CA ARG A 62 -20.05 10.46 -5.71
C ARG A 62 -21.49 10.83 -6.07
N LYS A 63 -22.32 9.85 -6.47
CA LYS A 63 -23.76 10.07 -6.58
C LYS A 63 -24.22 10.48 -5.18
N GLN A 64 -24.58 11.76 -5.04
CA GLN A 64 -25.21 12.29 -3.84
C GLN A 64 -26.51 11.54 -3.55
#